data_AF-A0AAV4P445-F1
#
_entry.id   AF-A0AAV4P445-F1
#
_cell.length_a   1.000
_cell.length_b   1.000
_cell.length_c   1.000
_cell.angle_alpha   90.00
_cell.angle_beta   90.00
_cell.angle_gamma   90.00
#
_symmetry.space_group_name_H-M   'P 1'
#
loop_
_entity.id
_entity.type
_entity.pdbx_description
1 polymer ?
#
loop_
_entity_poly.entity_id
_entity_poly.type
_entity_poly.pdbx_seq_one_letter_code
_entity_poly.pdbx_strand_id
1 'polypeptide(L)'
;MEELSNILHFKYEIKLVDDEEYGADLGGGEWSGMIGEVKKGVAHMAVAGLSISSKREQAVDFTMPFMNTGISILFRKPTTKVTSLFSFLSPFSTEVWIYLMGTYFAVSMVTFLVGRLTPYEWINPILAGRMISWLKIFST
;
A
#
# COMPACT_ATOMS: atom_id res chain seq x y z
N MET A 1 -1.86 -13.07 38.26
CA MET A 1 -1.18 -13.58 39.46
C MET A 1 -2.07 -13.58 40.67
N GLU A 2 -2.80 -12.50 40.93
CA GLU A 2 -3.81 -12.44 42.00
C GLU A 2 -4.80 -13.61 41.95
N GLU A 3 -5.43 -13.86 40.79
CA GLU A 3 -6.35 -15.00 40.64
C GLU A 3 -5.70 -16.36 40.91
N LEU A 4 -4.47 -16.59 40.43
CA LEU A 4 -3.75 -17.83 40.68
C LEU A 4 -3.44 -18.01 42.17
N SER A 5 -3.03 -16.94 42.84
CA SER A 5 -2.75 -16.90 44.28
C SER A 5 -4.00 -17.21 45.10
N ASN A 6 -5.16 -16.69 44.69
CA ASN A 6 -6.44 -16.96 45.35
C ASN A 6 -6.85 -18.43 45.23
N ILE A 7 -6.67 -19.03 44.05
CA ILE A 7 -7.05 -20.43 43.77
C ILE A 7 -6.09 -21.42 44.42
N LEU A 8 -4.78 -21.16 44.34
CA LEU A 8 -3.73 -22.09 44.79
C LEU A 8 -3.21 -21.78 46.20
N HIS A 9 -3.71 -20.72 46.83
CA HIS A 9 -3.37 -20.31 48.19
C HIS A 9 -1.88 -20.08 48.45
N PHE A 10 -1.15 -19.47 47.51
CA PHE A 10 0.25 -19.07 47.68
C PHE A 10 0.40 -17.56 47.82
N LYS A 11 1.41 -17.10 48.57
CA LYS A 11 1.81 -15.70 48.60
C LYS A 11 2.87 -15.45 47.53
N TYR A 12 2.89 -14.25 46.97
CA TYR A 12 3.87 -13.86 45.96
C TYR A 12 4.42 -12.47 46.23
N GLU A 13 5.62 -12.23 45.72
CA GLU A 13 6.24 -10.92 45.61
C GLU A 13 6.63 -10.73 44.13
N ILE A 14 6.38 -9.54 43.59
CA ILE A 14 6.73 -9.24 42.20
C ILE A 14 8.08 -8.54 42.21
N LYS A 15 9.06 -9.19 41.58
CA LYS A 15 10.39 -8.63 41.29
C LYS A 15 10.50 -8.40 39.78
N LEU A 16 11.05 -7.25 39.39
CA LEU A 16 11.50 -7.03 38.02
C LEU A 16 12.84 -7.73 37.81
N VAL A 17 13.04 -8.30 36.63
CA VAL A 17 14.31 -8.94 36.25
C VAL A 17 15.42 -7.88 36.18
N ASP A 18 16.61 -8.22 36.65
CA ASP A 18 17.68 -7.23 36.86
C ASP A 18 18.24 -6.65 35.55
N ASP A 19 18.18 -7.41 34.45
CA ASP A 19 18.70 -7.04 33.13
C ASP A 19 17.61 -6.62 32.11
N GLU A 20 16.35 -6.56 32.54
CA GLU A 20 15.17 -6.28 31.69
C GLU A 20 14.96 -7.26 30.51
N GLU A 21 15.63 -8.41 30.48
CA GLU A 21 15.56 -9.37 29.38
C GLU A 21 14.61 -10.56 29.67
N TYR A 22 14.02 -11.09 28.60
CA TYR A 22 13.29 -12.37 28.67
C TYR A 22 14.21 -13.56 28.96
N GLY A 23 15.45 -13.48 28.49
CA GLY A 23 16.46 -14.51 28.61
C GLY A 23 16.93 -15.05 27.27
N ALA A 24 18.25 -15.06 27.14
CA ALA A 24 19.02 -15.59 26.02
C ALA A 24 20.04 -16.63 26.51
N ASP A 25 20.33 -17.60 25.65
CA ASP A 25 21.37 -18.60 25.88
C ASP A 25 22.74 -17.93 25.71
N LEU A 26 23.49 -17.83 26.81
CA LEU A 26 24.82 -17.22 26.84
C LEU A 26 25.92 -18.22 26.43
N GLY A 27 25.55 -19.48 26.16
CA GLY A 27 26.47 -20.58 25.88
C GLY A 27 26.87 -21.32 27.14
N GLY A 28 27.31 -22.57 26.97
CA GLY A 28 27.72 -23.43 28.10
C GLY A 28 26.59 -23.80 29.06
N GLY A 29 25.34 -23.58 28.67
CA GLY A 29 24.16 -23.82 29.52
C GLY A 29 23.79 -22.66 30.43
N GLU A 30 24.50 -21.52 30.38
CA GLU A 30 24.13 -20.30 31.09
C GLU A 30 23.04 -19.52 30.35
N TRP A 31 22.15 -18.87 31.11
CA TRP A 31 21.04 -18.07 30.59
C TRP A 31 20.99 -16.71 31.27
N SER A 32 20.65 -15.67 30.50
CA SER A 32 20.30 -14.32 30.99
C SER A 32 18.81 -14.21 31.32
N GLY A 33 18.39 -13.03 31.78
CA GLY A 33 16.99 -12.65 31.90
C GLY A 33 16.18 -13.50 32.86
N MET A 34 14.86 -13.43 32.66
CA MET A 34 13.90 -14.17 33.50
C MET A 34 14.17 -15.68 33.50
N ILE A 35 14.62 -16.25 32.38
CA ILE A 35 14.99 -17.67 32.31
C ILE A 35 16.21 -17.97 33.19
N GLY A 36 17.22 -17.11 33.14
CA GLY A 36 18.42 -17.22 33.98
C GLY A 36 18.09 -17.14 35.46
N GLU A 37 17.25 -16.18 35.88
CA GLU A 37 16.84 -16.03 37.28
C GLU A 37 16.06 -17.24 37.79
N VAL A 38 15.15 -17.80 36.99
CA VAL A 38 14.41 -19.03 37.35
C VAL A 38 15.36 -20.22 37.44
N LYS A 39 16.26 -20.38 36.45
CA LYS A 39 17.22 -21.48 36.41
C LYS A 39 18.20 -21.44 37.59
N LYS A 40 18.61 -20.24 38.03
CA LYS A 40 19.52 -20.02 39.16
C LYS A 40 18.82 -20.07 40.52
N GLY A 41 17.49 -20.20 40.56
CA GLY A 41 16.70 -20.18 41.78
C GLY A 41 16.61 -18.80 42.45
N VAL A 42 16.93 -17.73 41.72
CA VAL A 42 16.72 -16.34 42.18
C VAL A 42 15.23 -16.01 42.18
N ALA A 43 14.48 -16.54 41.21
CA ALA A 43 13.04 -16.46 41.13
C ALA A 43 12.41 -17.86 41.07
N HIS A 44 11.23 -18.04 41.68
CA HIS A 44 10.51 -19.32 41.63
C HIS A 44 9.71 -19.52 40.33
N MET A 45 9.29 -18.42 39.70
CA MET A 45 8.46 -18.41 38.49
C MET A 45 8.68 -17.11 37.71
N ALA A 46 8.70 -17.22 36.38
CA ALA A 46 8.63 -16.07 35.48
C ALA A 46 7.21 -15.94 34.90
N VAL A 47 6.62 -14.75 35.01
CA VAL A 47 5.28 -14.45 34.48
C VAL A 47 5.38 -13.29 33.52
N ALA A 48 5.42 -13.59 32.22
CA ALA A 48 5.55 -12.60 31.16
C ALA A 48 4.97 -13.13 29.84
N GLY A 49 4.89 -12.27 28.82
CA GLY A 49 4.62 -12.65 27.44
C GLY A 49 5.80 -13.40 26.80
N LEU A 50 6.19 -14.53 27.39
CA LEU A 50 7.37 -15.29 27.01
C LEU A 50 7.01 -16.38 25.99
N SER A 51 7.56 -16.30 24.79
CA SER A 51 7.39 -17.33 23.76
C SER A 51 8.11 -18.63 24.16
N ILE A 52 7.38 -19.74 24.09
CA ILE A 52 7.89 -21.09 24.27
C ILE A 52 8.74 -21.48 23.05
N SER A 53 9.98 -21.89 23.27
CA SER A 53 10.87 -22.39 22.22
C SER A 53 11.66 -23.59 22.73
N SER A 54 12.08 -24.47 21.81
CA SER A 54 12.78 -25.71 22.18
C SER A 54 14.04 -25.47 23.03
N LYS A 55 14.80 -24.41 22.76
CA LYS A 55 15.99 -24.08 23.58
C LYS A 55 15.62 -23.66 25.00
N ARG A 56 14.51 -22.93 25.16
CA ARG A 56 14.04 -22.46 26.46
C ARG A 56 13.45 -23.60 27.29
N GLU A 57 12.71 -24.51 26.64
CA GLU A 57 12.18 -25.73 27.28
C GLU A 57 13.29 -26.67 27.79
N GLN A 58 14.48 -26.65 27.18
CA GLN A 58 15.64 -27.40 27.70
C GLN A 58 16.24 -26.76 28.96
N ALA A 59 15.95 -25.48 29.23
CA ALA A 59 16.50 -24.73 30.34
C ALA A 59 15.56 -24.66 31.55
N VAL A 60 14.25 -24.56 31.30
CA VAL A 60 13.18 -24.45 32.30
C VAL A 60 11.91 -25.12 31.82
N ASP A 61 11.07 -25.57 32.75
CA ASP A 61 9.76 -26.13 32.44
C ASP A 61 8.72 -25.03 32.18
N PHE A 62 7.87 -25.25 31.18
CA PHE A 62 6.76 -24.37 30.84
C PHE A 62 5.41 -24.98 31.20
N THR A 63 4.44 -24.10 31.45
CA THR A 63 3.03 -24.50 31.51
C THR A 63 2.43 -24.61 30.10
N MET A 64 1.19 -25.11 30.01
CA MET A 64 0.45 -25.04 28.75
C MET A 64 0.22 -23.58 28.34
N PRO A 65 0.33 -23.24 27.04
CA PRO A 65 0.12 -21.88 26.58
C PRO A 65 -1.32 -21.43 26.88
N PHE A 66 -1.46 -20.26 27.49
CA PHE A 66 -2.76 -19.66 27.83
C PHE A 66 -3.26 -18.68 26.76
N MET A 67 -2.40 -18.31 25.80
CA MET A 67 -2.74 -17.48 24.63
C MET A 67 -1.98 -17.98 23.39
N ASN A 68 -2.67 -17.97 22.24
CA ASN A 68 -2.07 -18.31 20.96
C ASN A 68 -1.79 -17.01 20.18
N THR A 69 -0.53 -16.57 20.19
CA THR A 69 -0.07 -15.39 19.45
C THR A 69 0.91 -15.78 18.36
N GLY A 70 0.83 -15.14 17.20
CA GLY A 70 1.74 -15.36 16.07
C GLY A 70 2.48 -14.08 15.65
N ILE A 71 3.46 -14.23 14.76
CA ILE A 71 4.16 -13.10 14.14
C ILE A 71 3.21 -12.39 13.18
N SER A 72 3.09 -11.07 13.30
CA SER A 72 2.30 -10.22 12.41
C SER A 72 3.12 -9.04 11.93
N ILE A 73 2.87 -8.60 10.69
CA ILE A 73 3.55 -7.45 10.10
C ILE A 73 2.69 -6.20 10.35
N LEU A 74 3.24 -5.27 11.11
CA LEU A 74 2.65 -3.95 11.27
C LEU A 74 3.20 -3.01 10.21
N PHE A 75 2.32 -2.41 9.41
CA PHE A 75 2.69 -1.36 8.45
C PHE A 75 1.76 -0.15 8.57
N ARG A 76 2.28 1.02 8.23
CA ARG A 76 1.52 2.26 8.26
C ARG A 76 0.39 2.19 7.22
N LYS A 77 -0.84 2.52 7.63
CA LYS A 77 -1.98 2.65 6.72
C LYS A 77 -1.59 3.61 5.57
N PRO A 78 -1.73 3.20 4.29
CA PRO A 78 -1.43 4.07 3.18
C PRO A 78 -2.39 5.27 3.20
N THR A 79 -1.86 6.47 3.09
CA THR A 79 -2.68 7.65 2.89
C THR A 79 -3.25 7.58 1.48
N THR A 80 -4.56 7.41 1.35
CA THR A 80 -5.26 7.52 0.07
C THR A 80 -5.00 8.92 -0.48
N LYS A 81 -4.25 9.04 -1.58
CA LYS A 81 -4.15 10.31 -2.30
C LYS A 81 -5.57 10.71 -2.71
N VAL A 82 -6.02 11.88 -2.28
CA VAL A 82 -7.27 12.46 -2.76
C VAL A 82 -7.20 12.50 -4.30
N THR A 83 -8.20 11.92 -4.95
CA THR A 83 -8.34 11.96 -6.41
C THR A 83 -8.38 13.42 -6.83
N SER A 84 -7.36 13.85 -7.58
CA SER A 84 -7.36 15.20 -8.16
C SER A 84 -8.43 15.26 -9.24
N LEU A 85 -9.10 16.40 -9.39
CA LEU A 85 -10.09 16.62 -10.45
C LEU A 85 -9.51 16.35 -11.85
N PHE A 86 -8.20 16.49 -12.01
CA PHE A 86 -7.47 16.28 -13.27
C PHE A 86 -6.76 14.93 -13.35
N SER A 87 -7.08 13.97 -12.48
CA SER A 87 -6.47 12.61 -12.53
C SER A 87 -6.75 11.89 -13.84
N PHE A 88 -7.77 12.27 -14.61
CA PHE A 88 -8.01 11.71 -15.94
C PHE A 88 -6.98 12.19 -17.01
N LEU A 89 -6.26 13.29 -16.76
CA LEU A 89 -5.19 13.80 -17.63
C LEU A 89 -3.83 13.16 -17.32
N SER A 90 -3.69 12.46 -16.19
CA SER A 90 -2.43 11.82 -15.77
C SER A 90 -1.91 10.65 -16.63
N PRO A 91 -2.69 9.94 -17.49
CA PRO A 91 -2.11 8.86 -18.29
C PRO A 91 -1.17 9.36 -19.39
N PHE A 92 -1.18 10.67 -19.71
CA PHE A 92 -0.28 11.26 -20.71
C PHE A 92 0.62 12.33 -20.08
N SER A 93 1.87 12.41 -20.55
CA SER A 93 2.82 13.45 -20.13
C SER A 93 2.38 14.83 -20.63
N THR A 94 2.75 15.88 -19.90
CA THR A 94 2.50 17.29 -20.27
C THR A 94 3.00 17.62 -21.68
N GLU A 95 4.09 16.97 -22.12
CA GLU A 95 4.64 17.14 -23.46
C GLU A 95 3.65 16.72 -24.56
N VAL A 96 2.95 15.60 -24.37
CA VAL A 96 1.96 15.10 -25.33
C VAL A 96 0.82 16.10 -25.48
N TRP A 97 0.38 16.71 -24.38
CA TRP A 97 -0.65 17.74 -24.40
C TRP A 97 -0.18 19.01 -25.12
N ILE A 98 1.07 19.42 -24.94
CA ILE A 98 1.66 20.56 -25.66
C ILE A 98 1.72 20.27 -27.15
N TYR A 99 2.17 19.07 -27.55
CA TYR A 99 2.20 18.67 -28.96
C TYR A 99 0.79 18.62 -29.56
N LEU A 100 -0.20 18.10 -28.84
CA LEU A 100 -1.59 18.07 -29.30
C LEU A 100 -2.12 19.49 -29.58
N MET A 101 -1.88 20.43 -28.67
CA MET A 101 -2.24 21.84 -28.87
C MET A 101 -1.48 22.45 -30.05
N GLY A 102 -0.17 22.20 -30.15
CA GLY A 102 0.66 22.71 -31.24
C GLY A 102 0.23 22.20 -32.61
N THR A 103 -0.02 20.90 -32.74
CA THR A 103 -0.52 20.28 -33.97
C THR A 103 -1.90 20.83 -34.35
N TYR A 104 -2.79 21.02 -33.38
CA TYR A 104 -4.11 21.62 -33.62
C TYR A 104 -3.99 23.02 -34.25
N PHE A 105 -3.15 23.89 -33.67
CA PHE A 105 -2.92 25.24 -34.23
C PHE A 105 -2.24 25.19 -35.60
N ALA A 106 -1.25 24.32 -35.79
CA ALA A 106 -0.53 24.19 -37.06
C ALA A 106 -1.46 23.74 -38.19
N VAL A 107 -2.27 22.71 -37.96
CA VAL A 107 -3.27 22.24 -38.94
C VAL A 107 -4.27 23.33 -39.25
N SER A 108 -4.82 24.01 -38.24
CA SER A 108 -5.75 25.12 -38.44
C SER A 108 -5.14 26.25 -39.27
N MET A 109 -3.87 26.60 -39.05
CA MET A 109 -3.17 27.63 -39.80
C MET A 109 -2.97 27.22 -41.26
N VAL A 110 -2.51 25.98 -41.50
CA VAL A 110 -2.31 25.46 -42.86
C VAL A 110 -3.63 25.43 -43.62
N THR A 111 -4.71 24.93 -43.01
CA THR A 111 -6.05 24.93 -43.62
C THR A 111 -6.54 26.34 -43.93
N PHE A 112 -6.32 27.30 -43.03
CA PHE A 112 -6.68 28.70 -43.28
C PHE A 112 -5.94 29.30 -44.48
N LEU A 113 -4.63 29.04 -44.59
CA LEU A 113 -3.82 29.52 -45.72
C LEU A 113 -4.23 28.85 -47.03
N VAL A 114 -4.45 27.53 -47.03
CA VAL A 114 -4.93 26.80 -48.22
C VAL A 114 -6.27 27.35 -48.70
N GLY A 115 -7.22 27.56 -47.78
CA GLY A 115 -8.51 28.15 -48.13
C GLY A 115 -8.41 29.58 -48.64
N ARG A 116 -7.41 30.35 -48.22
CA ARG A 116 -7.17 31.71 -48.73
C ARG A 116 -6.46 31.75 -50.09
N LEU A 117 -5.56 30.80 -50.35
CA LEU A 117 -4.71 30.78 -51.53
C LEU A 117 -5.30 29.96 -52.68
N THR A 118 -6.26 29.09 -52.41
CA THR A 118 -6.93 28.27 -53.44
C THR A 118 -8.24 28.96 -53.89
N PRO A 119 -8.30 29.54 -55.10
CA PRO A 119 -9.50 30.26 -55.58
C PRO A 119 -10.70 29.33 -55.80
N TYR A 120 -10.46 28.03 -55.97
CA TYR A 120 -11.47 27.03 -56.28
C TYR A 120 -12.42 26.72 -55.11
N GLU A 121 -12.04 27.04 -53.86
CA GLU A 121 -12.90 26.83 -52.69
C GLU A 121 -13.90 27.98 -52.45
N TRP A 122 -13.67 29.16 -53.04
CA TRP A 122 -14.57 30.32 -52.95
C TRP A 122 -15.74 30.27 -53.94
N ILE A 123 -15.75 29.28 -54.84
CA ILE A 123 -16.82 29.09 -55.80
C ILE A 123 -18.01 28.46 -55.08
N ASN A 124 -19.05 29.27 -54.84
CA ASN A 124 -20.34 28.82 -54.33
C ASN A 124 -20.80 27.55 -55.07
N PRO A 125 -21.13 26.44 -54.37
CA PRO A 125 -21.68 25.24 -55.00
C PRO A 125 -23.00 25.51 -55.74
N ILE A 126 -23.64 26.65 -55.46
CA ILE A 126 -24.89 27.12 -56.08
C ILE A 126 -24.72 27.37 -57.59
N LEU A 127 -23.53 27.80 -58.06
CA LEU A 127 -23.29 28.04 -59.50
C LEU A 127 -22.84 26.78 -60.25
N ALA A 128 -22.23 25.82 -59.56
CA ALA A 128 -21.91 24.50 -60.11
C ALA A 128 -23.16 23.60 -60.29
N GLY A 129 -24.26 23.92 -59.60
CA GLY A 129 -25.55 23.22 -59.70
C GLY A 129 -26.35 23.46 -60.99
N ARG A 130 -25.88 24.31 -61.92
CA ARG A 130 -26.54 24.57 -63.22
C ARG A 130 -25.99 23.77 -64.40
N MET A 131 -25.22 22.70 -64.13
CA MET A 131 -24.68 21.82 -65.17
C MET A 131 -25.03 20.34 -64.99
N ILE A 132 -26.22 20.04 -64.47
CA ILE A 132 -26.84 18.69 -64.57
C ILE A 132 -28.29 18.85 -65.02
N SER A 133 -28.47 19.24 -66.28
CA SER A 133 -29.76 19.40 -66.96
C SER A 133 -30.24 18.09 -67.62
N TRP A 134 -30.12 16.93 -66.96
CA TRP A 134 -30.56 15.64 -67.53
C TRP A 134 -31.39 14.74 -66.60
N LEU A 135 -31.63 15.13 -65.33
CA LEU A 135 -32.42 14.32 -64.38
C LEU A 135 -33.85 14.85 -64.14
N LYS A 136 -34.44 15.57 -65.10
CA LYS A 136 -35.89 15.87 -65.14
C LYS A 136 -36.70 14.90 -66.01
N ILE A 137 -36.14 13.73 -66.37
CA ILE A 137 -36.78 12.76 -67.29
C ILE A 137 -37.46 11.57 -66.56
N PHE A 138 -37.25 11.36 -65.24
CA PHE A 138 -37.85 10.23 -64.51
C PHE A 138 -38.78 10.67 -63.36
N SER A 139 -39.76 11.52 -63.64
CA SER A 139 -40.88 11.76 -62.73
C SER A 139 -42.09 12.30 -63.48
N THR A 140 -42.78 11.42 -64.19
CA THR A 140 -44.24 11.47 -64.40
C THR A 140 -44.75 10.05 -64.27
#